data_AF-A0A955RZW6-F1
#
_entry.id   AF-A0A955RZW6-F1
#
_cell.length_a   1.000
_cell.length_b   1.000
_cell.length_c   1.000
_cell.angle_alpha   90.00
_cell.angle_beta   90.00
_cell.angle_gamma   90.00
#
_symmetry.space_group_name_H-M   'P 1'
#
loop_
_entity.id
_entity.type
_entity.pdbx_description
1 polymer ?
#
loop_
_entity_poly.entity_id
_entity_poly.type
_entity_poly.pdbx_seq_one_letter_code
_entity_poly.pdbx_strand_id
1 'polypeptide(L)' 'MMIEHPNKELLKDKEVIAEINRHLWIESEKSGRDIGFDQAAQDWLERFSHAWMEYHPPKKNNRRQAKP' A
#
# COMPACT_ATOMS: atom_id res chain seq x y z
N MET A 1 -4.77 16.68 -14.12
CA MET A 1 -3.38 16.27 -13.83
C MET A 1 -3.45 14.84 -13.32
N MET A 2 -2.88 13.87 -14.05
CA MET A 2 -2.84 12.48 -13.58
C MET A 2 -1.69 12.41 -12.57
N ILE A 3 -2.02 12.39 -11.28
CA ILE A 3 -1.01 12.13 -10.25
C ILE A 3 -0.67 10.65 -10.40
N GLU A 4 0.41 10.36 -11.12
CA GLU A 4 1.00 9.03 -11.13
C GLU A 4 1.57 8.79 -9.72
N HIS A 5 0.79 8.09 -8.89
CA HIS A 5 1.27 7.66 -7.59
C HIS A 5 2.41 6.65 -7.81
N PRO A 6 3.64 6.93 -7.35
CA PRO A 6 4.79 6.03 -7.57
C PRO A 6 4.56 4.64 -6.96
N ASN A 7 3.66 4.55 -5.98
CA ASN A 7 3.32 3.33 -5.27
C ASN A 7 2.12 2.58 -5.89
N LYS A 8 1.59 3.02 -7.04
CA LYS A 8 0.46 2.36 -7.71
C LYS A 8 0.79 0.93 -8.14
N GLU A 9 2.07 0.60 -8.26
CA GLU A 9 2.54 -0.77 -8.51
C GLU A 9 2.20 -1.73 -7.36
N LEU A 10 2.08 -1.24 -6.12
CA LEU A 10 1.66 -2.04 -4.98
C LEU A 10 0.22 -2.55 -5.12
N LEU A 11 -0.64 -1.85 -5.87
CA LEU A 11 -2.00 -2.31 -6.15
C LEU A 11 -2.04 -3.56 -7.04
N LYS A 12 -0.92 -3.97 -7.63
CA LYS A 12 -0.82 -5.24 -8.36
C LYS A 12 -0.74 -6.44 -7.40
N ASP A 13 -0.29 -6.22 -6.17
CA ASP A 13 -0.20 -7.25 -5.14
C ASP A 13 -1.55 -7.47 -4.47
N LYS A 14 -1.98 -8.73 -4.42
CA LYS A 14 -3.27 -9.11 -3.81
C LYS A 14 -3.32 -8.83 -2.32
N GLU A 15 -2.18 -8.92 -1.64
CA GLU A 15 -2.07 -8.65 -0.20
C GLU A 15 -2.32 -7.17 0.09
N VAL A 16 -1.71 -6.28 -0.69
CA VAL A 16 -1.94 -4.83 -0.61
C VAL A 16 -3.42 -4.50 -0.86
N ILE A 17 -4.03 -5.10 -1.89
CA ILE A 17 -5.46 -4.90 -2.18
C ILE A 17 -6.33 -5.38 -1.02
N ALA A 18 -6.00 -6.50 -0.37
CA ALA A 18 -6.74 -6.99 0.79
C ALA A 18 -6.64 -6.03 1.99
N GLU A 19 -5.45 -5.47 2.22
CA GLU A 19 -5.21 -4.47 3.27
C GLU A 19 -6.01 -3.19 3.02
N ILE A 20 -6.03 -2.71 1.77
CA ILE A 20 -6.83 -1.55 1.36
C ILE A 20 -8.32 -1.82 1.55
N ASN A 21 -8.82 -2.98 1.15
CA ASN A 21 -10.23 -3.34 1.36
C ASN A 21 -10.60 -3.40 2.84
N ARG A 22 -9.70 -3.90 3.69
CA ARG A 22 -9.91 -3.91 5.14
C ARG A 22 -9.95 -2.49 5.70
N HIS A 23 -9.05 -1.62 5.25
CA HIS A 23 -9.03 -0.21 5.64
C HIS A 23 -10.32 0.52 5.19
N LEU A 24 -10.72 0.30 3.94
CA LEU A 24 -11.97 0.82 3.39
C LEU A 24 -13.18 0.38 4.21
N TRP A 25 -13.25 -0.90 4.57
CA TRP A 25 -14.37 -1.41 5.36
C TRP A 25 -14.48 -0.72 6.73
N ILE A 26 -13.35 -0.55 7.43
CA ILE A 26 -13.31 0.13 8.74
C ILE A 26 -13.71 1.61 8.61
N GLU A 27 -13.18 2.31 7.61
CA GLU A 27 -13.51 3.73 7.37
C GLU A 27 -14.95 3.94 6.92
N SER A 28 -15.48 3.00 6.13
CA SER A 28 -16.88 3.02 5.69
C SER A 28 -17.84 2.79 6.87
N GLU A 29 -17.53 1.82 7.74
CA GLU A 29 -18.27 1.59 8.99
C GLU A 29 -18.24 2.83 9.90
N LYS A 30 -17.06 3.44 10.05
CA LYS A 30 -16.87 4.62 10.90
C LYS A 30 -17.54 5.88 10.35
N SER A 31 -17.52 6.06 9.03
CA SER A 31 -18.12 7.22 8.36
C SER A 31 -19.63 7.05 8.13
N GLY A 32 -20.17 5.84 8.31
CA GLY A 32 -21.56 5.51 7.99
C GLY A 32 -21.89 5.65 6.51
N ARG A 33 -20.87 5.68 5.64
CA ARG A 33 -21.00 5.80 4.18
C ARG A 33 -19.78 5.18 3.51
N ASP A 34 -19.99 4.61 2.33
CA ASP A 34 -18.89 4.12 1.50
C ASP A 34 -17.99 5.29 1.09
N ILE A 35 -16.72 5.22 1.48
CA ILE A 35 -15.70 6.23 1.13
C ILE A 35 -15.14 6.00 -0.29
N GLY A 36 -15.38 4.83 -0.87
CA GLY A 36 -14.91 4.45 -2.19
C GLY A 36 -13.48 3.91 -2.19
N PHE A 37 -13.25 2.89 -3.02
CA PHE A 37 -11.96 2.19 -3.09
C PHE A 37 -10.81 3.10 -3.51
N ASP A 38 -11.05 4.04 -4.42
CA ASP A 38 -10.02 4.97 -4.89
C ASP A 38 -9.48 5.86 -3.76
N GLN A 39 -10.38 6.37 -2.91
CA GLN A 39 -10.04 7.22 -1.76
C GLN A 39 -9.30 6.43 -0.67
N ALA A 40 -9.79 5.23 -0.34
CA ALA A 40 -9.13 4.35 0.62
C ALA A 40 -7.76 3.86 0.12
N ALA A 41 -7.65 3.54 -1.17
CA ALA A 41 -6.40 3.14 -1.78
C ALA A 41 -5.40 4.29 -1.77
N GLN A 42 -5.84 5.52 -2.04
CA GLN A 42 -4.97 6.69 -1.98
C GLN A 42 -4.44 6.95 -0.56
N ASP A 43 -5.32 6.94 0.46
CA ASP A 43 -4.90 7.13 1.87
C ASP A 43 -3.94 6.01 2.30
N TRP A 44 -4.25 4.77 1.95
CA TRP A 44 -3.40 3.63 2.27
C TRP A 44 -2.04 3.72 1.57
N LEU A 45 -2.01 4.09 0.29
CA LEU A 45 -0.77 4.28 -0.47
C LEU A 45 0.06 5.45 0.04
N GLU A 46 -0.52 6.44 0.70
CA GLU A 46 0.24 7.56 1.28
C GLU A 46 0.78 7.20 2.66
N ARG A 47 0.01 6.48 3.48
CA ARG A 47 0.31 6.28 4.91
C ARG A 47 0.91 4.91 5.23
N PHE A 48 0.51 3.87 4.52
CA PHE A 48 0.90 2.47 4.77
C PHE A 48 1.89 1.92 3.75
N SER A 49 1.98 2.47 2.53
CA SER A 49 2.92 1.98 1.51
C SER A 49 4.38 1.97 1.97
N HIS A 50 4.80 2.98 2.75
CA HIS A 50 6.16 3.08 3.26
C HIS A 50 6.48 1.92 4.20
N ALA A 51 5.61 1.72 5.21
CA ALA A 51 5.72 0.60 6.14
C ALA A 51 5.61 -0.76 5.44
N TRP A 52 4.76 -0.86 4.40
CA TRP A 52 4.63 -2.07 3.59
C TRP A 52 5.93 -2.42 2.87
N MET A 53 6.59 -1.45 2.24
CA MET A 53 7.89 -1.67 1.58
C MET A 53 9.01 -2.01 2.56
N GLU A 54 8.95 -1.50 3.79
CA GLU A 54 9.90 -1.87 4.84
C GLU A 54 9.69 -3.30 5.37
N TYR A 55 8.43 -3.72 5.50
CA TYR A 55 8.07 -5.05 6.02
C TYR A 55 8.13 -6.15 4.95
N HIS A 56 7.83 -5.78 3.70
CA HIS A 56 8.00 -6.60 2.50
C HIS A 56 9.12 -5.99 1.65
N PRO A 57 10.39 -6.01 2.14
CA PRO A 57 11.48 -5.59 1.30
C PRO A 57 11.44 -6.50 0.06
N PRO A 58 11.45 -5.95 -1.17
CA PRO A 58 11.62 -6.78 -2.36
C PRO A 58 12.89 -7.55 -2.10
N LYS A 59 12.82 -8.90 -2.06
CA LYS A 59 13.93 -9.77 -1.65
C LYS A 59 15.21 -9.20 -2.28
N LYS A 60 15.98 -8.44 -1.50
CA LYS A 60 17.23 -7.89 -1.96
C LYS A 60 18.08 -9.13 -2.08
N ASN A 61 18.20 -9.65 -3.31
CA ASN A 61 19.16 -10.70 -3.60
C ASN A 61 20.46 -10.22 -2.98
N ASN A 62 20.85 -10.89 -1.90
CA ASN A 62 21.98 -10.54 -1.06
C ASN A 62 23.25 -10.72 -1.89
N ARG A 63 23.53 -9.74 -2.74
CA ARG A 63 24.72 -9.63 -3.55
C ARG A 63 25.18 -8.19 -3.46
N ARG A 64 25.71 -7.87 -2.28
CA ARG A 64 26.84 -6.96 -2.01
C ARG A 64 26.80 -6.67 -0.51
N GLN A 65 27.84 -6.87 0.29
CA GLN A 65 29.22 -7.24 0.08
C GLN A 65 29.70 -7.69 1.46
N ALA A 66 30.26 -8.90 1.56
CA ALA A 66 31.31 -9.11 2.55
C ALA A 66 32.37 -8.06 2.27
N LYS A 67 32.78 -7.32 3.30
CA LYS A 67 34.05 -6.60 3.31
C LYS A 67 34.39 -6.19 4.75
N PRO A 68 35.69 -6.04 5.04
CA PRO A 68 36.53 -7.03 5.70
C PRO A 68 36.63 -6.86 7.22
#